data_AF-A0A357D0V9-F1
#
_entry.id   AF-A0A357D0V9-F1
#
_cell.length_a   1.000
_cell.length_b   1.000
_cell.length_c   1.000
_cell.angle_alpha   90.00
_cell.angle_beta   90.00
_cell.angle_gamma   90.00
#
_symmetry.space_group_name_H-M   'P 1'
#
loop_
_entity.id
_entity.type
_entity.pdbx_description
1 polymer ?
#
loop_
_entity_poly.entity_id
_entity_poly.type
_entity_poly.pdbx_seq_one_letter_code
_entity_poly.pdbx_strand_id
1 'polypeptide(L)'
;VVVCDGFTGNIALKLIEGMGAFMSRKIKNIFHKNVISRFAGLITRRSTIALKKQMDHKEYGGAPFLGISKPVIKAHGSSDEKGIYSAIRQAKLFYESGIIEKMISINKNKDAQEEVRHEL
;
A
#
# COMPACT_ATOMS: atom_id res chain seq x y z
N VAL A 1 11.37 -3.80 -4.86
CA VAL A 1 11.18 -2.33 -4.72
C VAL A 1 11.01 -1.78 -6.12
N VAL A 2 9.94 -1.01 -6.36
CA VAL A 2 9.74 -0.26 -7.62
C VAL A 2 9.92 1.21 -7.29
N VAL A 3 10.76 1.92 -8.06
CA VAL A 3 11.05 3.34 -7.85
C VAL A 3 10.49 4.12 -9.03
N CYS A 4 9.77 5.20 -8.74
CA CYS A 4 9.21 6.11 -9.73
C CYS A 4 9.09 7.51 -9.14
N ASP A 5 8.90 8.53 -9.97
CA ASP A 5 8.53 9.85 -9.51
C ASP A 5 7.09 9.85 -8.94
N GLY A 6 6.78 10.87 -8.13
CA GLY A 6 5.48 10.94 -7.45
C GLY A 6 4.28 11.07 -8.40
N PHE A 7 4.46 11.64 -9.59
CA PHE A 7 3.38 11.82 -10.56
C PHE A 7 3.06 10.48 -11.25
N THR A 8 4.07 9.82 -11.82
CA THR A 8 3.92 8.50 -12.44
C THR A 8 3.43 7.46 -11.43
N GLY A 9 3.97 7.47 -10.21
CA GLY A 9 3.55 6.57 -9.15
C GLY A 9 2.08 6.77 -8.75
N ASN A 10 1.63 8.02 -8.65
CA ASN A 10 0.23 8.30 -8.33
C ASN A 10 -0.71 7.86 -9.45
N ILE A 11 -0.36 8.09 -10.72
CA ILE A 11 -1.13 7.59 -11.87
C ILE A 11 -1.23 6.07 -11.81
N ALA A 12 -0.11 5.38 -11.64
CA ALA A 12 -0.08 3.92 -11.58
C ALA A 12 -0.93 3.36 -10.43
N LEU A 13 -0.81 3.92 -9.23
CA LEU A 13 -1.59 3.49 -8.06
C LEU A 13 -3.09 3.70 -8.30
N LYS A 14 -3.50 4.87 -8.79
CA LYS A 14 -4.92 5.18 -9.06
C LYS A 14 -5.50 4.34 -10.20
N LEU A 15 -4.69 4.02 -11.21
CA LEU A 15 -5.09 3.10 -12.28
C LEU A 15 -5.37 1.70 -11.73
N ILE A 16 -4.49 1.18 -10.87
CA ILE A 16 -4.64 -0.15 -10.25
C ILE A 16 -5.87 -0.19 -9.34
N GLU A 17 -6.05 0.82 -8.48
CA GLU A 17 -7.24 0.96 -7.62
C GLU A 17 -8.53 0.99 -8.46
N GLY A 18 -8.55 1.81 -9.51
CA GLY A 18 -9.70 1.95 -10.41
C GLY A 18 -10.01 0.66 -11.17
N MET A 19 -8.98 -0.02 -11.67
CA MET A 19 -9.10 -1.30 -12.38
C MET A 19 -9.61 -2.41 -11.46
N GLY A 20 -9.10 -2.50 -10.23
CA GLY A 20 -9.59 -3.46 -9.23
C GLY A 20 -11.06 -3.24 -8.90
N ALA A 21 -11.48 -1.99 -8.72
CA ALA A 21 -12.88 -1.64 -8.50
C ALA A 21 -13.77 -1.96 -9.73
N PHE A 22 -13.27 -1.71 -10.95
CA PHE A 22 -13.97 -2.05 -12.18
C PHE A 22 -14.17 -3.55 -12.35
N MET A 23 -13.12 -4.35 -12.15
CA MET A 23 -13.19 -5.82 -12.21
C MET A 23 -14.15 -6.38 -11.17
N SER A 24 -14.08 -5.87 -9.93
CA SER A 24 -14.99 -6.28 -8.85
C SER A 24 -16.47 -6.04 -9.22
N ARG A 25 -16.78 -4.88 -9.82
CA ARG A 25 -18.14 -4.58 -10.32
C ARG A 25 -18.55 -5.52 -11.47
N LYS A 26 -17.66 -5.77 -12.43
CA LYS A 26 -17.94 -6.67 -13.56
C LYS A 26 -18.23 -8.11 -13.09
N ILE A 27 -17.42 -8.65 -12.18
CA ILE A 27 -17.62 -9.98 -11.60
C ILE A 27 -18.96 -10.05 -10.87
N LYS A 28 -19.27 -9.04 -10.04
CA LYS A 28 -20.56 -8.95 -9.34
C LYS A 28 -21.73 -8.96 -10.33
N ASN A 29 -21.65 -8.18 -11.40
CA ASN A 29 -22.71 -8.12 -12.42
C ASN A 29 -22.92 -9.46 -13.15
N ILE A 30 -21.84 -10.22 -13.41
CA ILE A 30 -21.93 -11.56 -14.02
C ILE A 30 -22.74 -12.49 -13.11
N PHE A 31 -22.44 -12.54 -11.81
CA PHE A 31 -23.17 -13.40 -10.88
C PHE A 31 -24.62 -12.96 -10.67
N HIS A 32 -24.95 -11.67 -10.82
CA HIS A 32 -26.33 -11.19 -10.67
C HIS A 32 -27.20 -11.29 -11.92
N LYS A 33 -26.62 -11.65 -13.09
CA LYS A 33 -27.28 -11.65 -14.41
C LYS A 33 -28.55 -12.49 -14.41
N ASN A 34 -28.44 -13.79 -14.13
CA ASN A 34 -29.56 -14.75 -14.18
C ASN A 34 -29.56 -15.66 -12.93
N VAL A 35 -30.68 -16.38 -12.69
CA VAL A 35 -30.86 -17.25 -11.52
C VAL A 35 -29.76 -18.33 -11.42
N ILE A 36 -29.36 -18.91 -12.56
CA ILE A 36 -28.25 -19.88 -12.66
C ILE A 36 -26.92 -19.23 -12.23
N SER A 37 -26.62 -18.03 -12.74
CA SER A 37 -25.40 -17.30 -12.39
C SER A 37 -25.37 -16.90 -10.92
N ARG A 38 -26.52 -16.62 -10.31
CA ARG A 38 -26.63 -16.34 -8.87
C ARG A 38 -26.33 -17.59 -8.05
N PHE A 39 -26.82 -18.75 -8.49
CA PHE A 39 -26.54 -20.02 -7.83
C PHE A 39 -25.05 -20.39 -7.94
N ALA A 40 -24.45 -20.22 -9.13
CA ALA A 40 -23.01 -20.37 -9.31
C ALA A 40 -22.18 -19.41 -8.44
N GLY A 41 -22.65 -18.16 -8.29
CA GLY A 41 -22.05 -17.17 -7.38
C GLY A 41 -22.14 -17.56 -5.91
N LEU A 42 -23.21 -18.26 -5.49
CA LEU A 42 -23.34 -18.79 -4.13
C LEU A 42 -22.38 -19.94 -3.87
N ILE A 43 -22.24 -20.87 -4.82
CA ILE A 43 -21.28 -21.99 -4.71
C ILE A 43 -19.84 -21.45 -4.63
N THR A 44 -19.51 -20.47 -5.47
CA THR A 44 -18.16 -19.88 -5.54
C THR A 44 -17.91 -18.77 -4.52
N ARG A 45 -18.92 -18.41 -3.71
CA ARG A 45 -18.91 -17.25 -2.81
C ARG A 45 -17.70 -17.23 -1.88
N ARG A 46 -17.31 -18.39 -1.32
CA ARG A 46 -16.13 -18.49 -0.44
C ARG A 46 -14.85 -18.08 -1.18
N SER A 47 -14.63 -18.60 -2.38
CA SER A 47 -13.48 -18.27 -3.22
C SER A 47 -13.52 -16.82 -3.71
N THR A 48 -14.69 -16.30 -4.05
CA THR A 48 -14.84 -14.89 -4.46
C THR A 48 -14.58 -13.92 -3.31
N ILE A 49 -14.99 -14.26 -2.08
CA ILE A 49 -14.68 -13.46 -0.88
C ILE A 49 -13.18 -13.51 -0.58
N ALA A 50 -12.54 -14.68 -0.69
CA ALA A 50 -11.10 -14.81 -0.52
C ALA A 50 -10.33 -13.96 -1.54
N LEU A 51 -10.74 -13.98 -2.81
CA LEU A 51 -10.17 -13.14 -3.87
C LEU A 51 -10.36 -11.65 -3.55
N LYS A 52 -11.56 -11.24 -3.13
CA LYS A 52 -11.83 -9.85 -2.73
C LYS A 52 -10.92 -9.42 -1.57
N LYS A 53 -10.65 -10.33 -0.62
CA LYS A 53 -9.76 -10.07 0.51
C LYS A 53 -8.31 -9.88 0.05
N GLN A 54 -7.81 -10.68 -0.89
CA GLN A 54 -6.48 -10.47 -1.49
C GLN A 54 -6.36 -9.14 -2.24
N MET A 55 -7.47 -8.68 -2.82
CA MET A 55 -7.54 -7.37 -3.47
C MET A 55 -7.80 -6.23 -2.48
N ASP A 56 -8.01 -6.48 -1.19
CA ASP A 56 -8.26 -5.43 -0.21
C ASP A 56 -6.94 -4.93 0.38
N HIS A 57 -6.54 -3.73 -0.01
CA HIS A 57 -5.27 -3.12 0.39
C HIS A 57 -5.32 -2.63 1.84
N LYS A 58 -6.50 -2.62 2.49
CA LYS A 58 -6.70 -2.10 3.85
C LYS A 58 -5.93 -2.88 4.93
N GLU A 59 -5.57 -4.13 4.68
CA GLU A 59 -4.87 -4.95 5.68
C GLU A 59 -3.40 -4.54 5.90
N TYR A 60 -2.78 -3.78 4.98
CA TYR A 60 -1.38 -3.35 5.10
C TYR A 60 -1.19 -2.06 5.91
N GLY A 61 -2.27 -1.38 6.29
CA GLY A 61 -2.20 -0.12 7.06
C GLY A 61 -1.89 1.09 6.18
N GLY A 62 -1.34 2.15 6.80
CA GLY A 62 -0.99 3.40 6.11
C GLY A 62 0.36 3.35 5.40
N ALA A 63 0.58 4.30 4.48
CA ALA A 63 1.85 4.42 3.77
C ALA A 63 2.88 5.22 4.61
N PRO A 64 4.11 4.70 4.84
CA PRO A 64 5.15 5.45 5.52
C PRO A 64 5.69 6.57 4.61
N PHE A 65 5.90 7.75 5.18
CA PHE A 65 6.62 8.83 4.53
C PHE A 65 8.12 8.62 4.76
N LEU A 66 8.86 8.46 3.68
CA LEU A 66 10.31 8.30 3.69
C LEU A 66 10.99 9.64 3.43
N GLY A 67 12.22 9.80 3.92
CA GLY A 67 13.02 11.02 3.73
C GLY A 67 12.73 12.15 4.73
N ILE A 68 12.01 11.85 5.82
CA ILE A 68 11.74 12.78 6.91
C ILE A 68 12.40 12.32 8.21
N SER A 69 12.64 13.24 9.14
CA SER A 69 13.42 12.97 10.36
C SER A 69 12.70 12.14 11.43
N LYS A 70 11.40 11.88 11.28
CA LYS A 70 10.58 11.14 12.26
C LYS A 70 9.58 10.23 11.57
N PRO A 71 9.13 9.13 12.22
CA PRO A 71 8.11 8.25 11.66
C PRO A 71 6.80 8.99 11.40
N VAL A 72 6.35 9.02 10.15
CA VAL A 72 5.01 9.50 9.78
C VAL A 72 4.35 8.46 8.89
N ILE A 73 3.17 8.01 9.29
CA ILE A 73 2.35 7.06 8.55
C ILE A 73 1.08 7.79 8.10
N LYS A 74 0.82 7.81 6.79
CA LYS A 74 -0.43 8.32 6.23
C LYS A 74 -1.46 7.19 6.18
N ALA A 75 -2.47 7.24 7.03
CA ALA A 75 -3.64 6.37 6.92
C ALA A 75 -4.47 6.70 5.66
N HIS A 76 -5.16 5.69 5.12
CA HIS A 76 -6.04 5.89 3.96
C HIS A 76 -7.29 6.69 4.36
N GLY A 77 -7.79 7.57 3.48
CA GLY A 77 -8.89 8.49 3.83
C GLY A 77 -10.23 7.80 4.15
N SER A 78 -10.45 6.59 3.62
CA SER A 78 -11.63 5.75 3.91
C SER A 78 -11.35 4.64 4.95
N SER A 79 -10.34 4.84 5.82
CA SER A 79 -9.99 3.89 6.87
C SER A 79 -11.09 3.79 7.92
N ASP A 80 -11.42 2.56 8.29
CA ASP A 80 -12.27 2.19 9.43
C ASP A 80 -11.41 1.91 10.68
N GLU A 81 -12.01 1.41 11.76
CA GLU A 81 -11.30 1.09 13.01
C GLU A 81 -10.11 0.13 12.79
N LYS A 82 -10.25 -0.82 11.85
CA LYS A 82 -9.18 -1.76 11.51
C LYS A 82 -8.07 -1.07 10.72
N GLY A 83 -8.42 -0.19 9.78
CA GLY A 83 -7.45 0.60 9.03
C GLY A 83 -6.58 1.48 9.94
N ILE A 84 -7.19 2.12 10.93
CA ILE A 84 -6.47 2.93 11.93
C ILE A 84 -5.60 2.06 12.84
N TYR A 85 -6.13 0.95 13.34
CA TYR A 85 -5.34 -0.02 14.13
C TYR A 85 -4.09 -0.50 13.36
N SER A 86 -4.26 -0.88 12.10
CA SER A 86 -3.15 -1.31 11.23
C SER A 86 -2.15 -0.18 10.99
N ALA A 87 -2.59 1.08 10.84
CA ALA A 87 -1.69 2.23 10.69
C ALA A 87 -0.86 2.50 11.95
N ILE A 88 -1.47 2.39 13.15
CA ILE A 88 -0.75 2.53 14.43
C ILE A 88 0.25 1.39 14.60
N ARG A 89 -0.16 0.15 14.32
CA ARG A 89 0.74 -1.02 14.34
C ARG A 89 1.91 -0.84 13.38
N GLN A 90 1.66 -0.33 12.18
CA GLN A 90 2.69 -0.02 11.20
C GLN A 90 3.65 1.08 11.68
N ALA A 91 3.14 2.11 12.34
CA ALA A 91 3.95 3.18 12.93
C ALA A 91 4.88 2.65 14.02
N LYS A 92 4.38 1.78 14.91
CA LYS A 92 5.18 1.11 15.93
C LYS A 92 6.31 0.28 15.30
N LEU A 93 5.98 -0.58 14.33
CA LEU A 93 6.97 -1.40 13.63
C LEU A 93 8.01 -0.55 12.91
N PHE A 94 7.58 0.55 12.30
CA PHE A 94 8.49 1.46 11.60
C PHE A 94 9.47 2.13 12.56
N TYR A 95 9.01 2.54 13.74
CA TYR A 95 9.87 3.08 14.80
C TYR A 95 10.84 2.03 15.36
N GLU A 96 10.33 0.84 15.73
CA GLU A 96 11.15 -0.26 16.28
C GLU A 96 12.21 -0.77 15.29
N SER A 97 11.98 -0.61 13.98
CA SER A 97 12.94 -1.04 12.95
C SER A 97 14.24 -0.25 12.90
N GLY A 98 14.28 0.96 13.49
CA GLY A 98 15.46 1.84 13.42
C GLY A 98 15.83 2.30 12.00
N ILE A 99 14.89 2.23 11.04
CA ILE A 99 15.15 2.55 9.63
C ILE A 99 15.58 4.01 9.43
N ILE A 100 15.04 4.94 10.22
CA ILE A 100 15.35 6.37 10.10
C ILE A 100 16.80 6.62 10.50
N GLU A 101 17.21 6.10 11.66
CA GLU A 101 18.58 6.20 12.17
C GLU A 101 19.55 5.59 11.16
N LYS A 102 19.18 4.44 10.58
CA LYS A 102 19.96 3.80 9.54
C LYS A 102 20.06 4.66 8.27
N MET A 103 18.95 5.25 7.79
CA MET A 103 18.98 6.17 6.64
C MET A 103 19.88 7.39 6.89
N ILE A 104 19.78 8.02 8.07
CA ILE A 104 20.60 9.17 8.45
C ILE A 104 22.08 8.79 8.47
N SER A 105 22.42 7.63 9.06
CA SER A 105 23.81 7.16 9.11
C SER A 105 24.40 6.92 7.71
N ILE A 106 23.62 6.36 6.79
CA ILE A 106 24.03 6.13 5.40
C ILE A 106 24.22 7.46 4.66
N ASN A 107 23.37 8.46 4.89
CA ASN A 107 23.50 9.76 4.21
C ASN A 107 24.77 10.50 4.66
N LYS A 108 25.03 10.57 5.97
CA LYS A 108 26.25 11.21 6.50
C LYS A 108 27.54 10.60 5.93
N ASN A 109 27.57 9.28 5.77
CA ASN A 109 28.72 8.60 5.17
C ASN A 109 28.88 8.92 3.68
N LYS A 110 27.80 9.18 2.95
CA LYS A 110 27.88 9.62 1.56
C LYS A 110 28.40 11.04 1.46
N ASP A 111 27.87 11.96 2.27
CA ASP A 111 28.26 13.37 2.27
C ASP A 111 29.77 13.50 2.53
N ALA A 112 30.30 12.76 3.52
CA ALA A 112 31.73 12.72 3.82
C ALA A 112 32.59 12.13 2.68
N GLN A 113 32.06 11.19 1.89
CA GLN A 113 32.77 10.62 0.74
C GLN A 113 32.77 11.57 -0.46
N GLU A 114 31.72 12.37 -0.63
CA GLU A 114 31.62 13.37 -1.69
C GLU A 114 32.54 14.57 -1.42
N GLU A 115 32.65 15.05 -0.17
CA GLU A 115 33.58 16.12 0.21
C GLU A 115 35.04 15.75 -0.09
N VAL A 116 35.48 14.55 0.33
CA VAL A 116 36.83 14.05 0.05
C VAL A 116 37.10 13.92 -1.46
N ARG A 117 36.07 13.63 -2.26
CA ARG A 117 36.20 13.46 -3.71
C ARG A 117 36.22 14.80 -4.47
N HIS A 118 35.74 15.88 -3.86
CA HIS A 118 35.80 17.23 -4.41
C HIS A 118 37.11 17.97 -4.06
N GLU A 119 37.83 17.52 -3.04
CA GLU A 119 39.14 18.06 -2.65
C GLU A 119 40.34 17.44 -3.42
N LEU A 120 40.11 16.36 -4.18
CA LEU A 120 41.10 15.69 -5.04
C LEU A 120 40.95 16.08 -6.52
#